data_AF-A0A367ZFL5-F1
#
_entry.id   AF-A0A367ZFL5-F1
#
_cell.length_a   1.000
_cell.length_b   1.000
_cell.length_c   1.000
_cell.angle_alpha   90.00
_cell.angle_beta   90.00
_cell.angle_gamma   90.00
#
_symmetry.space_group_name_H-M   'P 1'
#
loop_
_entity.id
_entity.type
_entity.pdbx_description
1 polymer ?
#
loop_
_entity_poly.entity_id
_entity_poly.type
_entity_poly.pdbx_seq_one_letter_code
_entity_poly.pdbx_strand_id
1 'polypeptide(L)'
;MGRTHPSITQTFLEEQGALARFRRALRRSDQLVFDDLFARAHQHLAAAAYASHALPLEVFLLAMLLEEHKEVQALRQRLESLQPPLPQGDE
;
A
#
# COMPACT_ATOMS: atom_id res chain seq x y z
N MET A 1 -18.85 -30.39 8.27
CA MET A 1 -18.93 -29.05 8.88
C MET A 1 -18.37 -28.06 7.87
N GLY A 2 -19.23 -27.25 7.24
CA GLY A 2 -18.85 -26.36 6.15
C GLY A 2 -17.80 -25.34 6.60
N ARG A 3 -16.74 -25.17 5.81
CA ARG A 3 -15.68 -24.19 6.10
C ARG A 3 -16.27 -22.81 5.92
N THR A 4 -16.50 -22.07 7.01
CA THR A 4 -16.81 -20.64 6.96
C THR A 4 -15.71 -19.95 6.16
N HIS A 5 -16.07 -19.22 5.09
CA HIS A 5 -15.08 -18.42 4.37
C HIS A 5 -14.51 -17.37 5.34
N PRO A 6 -13.17 -17.26 5.45
CA PRO A 6 -12.56 -16.23 6.31
C PRO A 6 -13.00 -14.85 5.83
N SER A 7 -13.25 -13.94 6.78
CA SER A 7 -13.54 -12.54 6.45
C SER A 7 -12.30 -11.90 5.81
N ILE A 8 -12.49 -10.84 5.02
CA ILE A 8 -11.35 -10.15 4.40
C ILE A 8 -10.33 -9.64 5.43
N THR A 9 -10.80 -9.23 6.61
CA THR A 9 -9.94 -8.83 7.74
C THR A 9 -9.13 -10.00 8.28
N GLN A 10 -9.75 -11.18 8.41
CA GLN A 10 -9.04 -12.38 8.84
C GLN A 10 -7.98 -12.77 7.81
N THR A 11 -8.32 -12.77 6.53
CA THR A 11 -7.38 -13.03 5.44
C THR A 11 -6.22 -12.03 5.45
N PHE A 12 -6.48 -10.75 5.70
CA PHE A 12 -5.43 -9.73 5.83
C PHE A 12 -4.44 -10.03 6.96
N LEU A 13 -4.95 -10.38 8.14
CA LEU A 13 -4.10 -10.73 9.29
C LEU A 13 -3.28 -12.01 9.04
N GLU A 14 -3.86 -12.98 8.32
CA GLU A 14 -3.18 -14.21 7.92
C GLU A 14 -2.03 -13.92 6.96
N GLU A 15 -2.25 -13.12 5.92
CA GLU A 15 -1.21 -12.72 4.97
C GLU A 15 -0.09 -11.90 5.65
N GLN A 16 -0.46 -10.95 6.52
CA GLN A 16 0.52 -10.20 7.31
C GLN A 16 1.33 -11.12 8.23
N GLY A 17 0.67 -12.10 8.86
CA GLY A 17 1.30 -13.11 9.70
C GLY A 17 2.24 -14.03 8.92
N ALA A 18 1.88 -14.42 7.70
CA ALA A 18 2.71 -15.25 6.82
C ALA A 18 4.05 -14.56 6.49
N LEU A 19 4.05 -13.23 6.40
CA LEU A 19 5.24 -12.42 6.15
C LEU A 19 6.02 -12.03 7.42
N ALA A 20 5.63 -12.51 8.61
CA ALA A 20 6.31 -12.16 9.85
C ALA A 20 7.80 -12.54 9.86
N ARG A 21 8.18 -13.67 9.23
CA ARG A 21 9.60 -14.07 9.10
C ARG A 21 10.38 -13.12 8.19
N PHE A 22 9.78 -12.73 7.06
CA PHE A 22 10.37 -11.73 6.17
C PHE A 22 10.58 -10.40 6.90
N ARG A 23 9.54 -9.89 7.57
CA ARG A 23 9.62 -8.67 8.37
C ARG A 23 10.74 -8.74 9.43
N ARG A 24 10.89 -9.86 10.13
CA ARG A 24 11.96 -10.02 11.15
C ARG A 24 13.37 -9.99 10.56
N ALA A 25 13.55 -10.37 9.29
CA ALA A 25 14.83 -10.32 8.61
C ALA A 25 15.21 -8.92 8.13
N LEU A 26 14.25 -7.99 8.08
CA LEU A 26 14.48 -6.59 7.70
C LEU A 26 15.19 -5.80 8.81
N ARG A 27 15.92 -4.75 8.42
CA ARG A 27 16.46 -3.75 9.35
C ARG A 27 15.33 -3.04 10.08
N ARG A 28 15.62 -2.44 11.23
CA ARG A 28 14.59 -1.75 12.04
C ARG A 28 13.89 -0.62 11.27
N SER A 29 14.62 0.15 10.46
CA SER A 29 14.05 1.16 9.57
C SER A 29 13.02 0.57 8.61
N ASP A 30 13.38 -0.54 7.98
CA ASP A 30 12.60 -1.16 6.91
C ASP A 30 11.39 -1.90 7.48
N GLN A 31 11.48 -2.40 8.72
CA GLN A 31 10.33 -2.92 9.46
C GLN A 31 9.24 -1.86 9.64
N LEU A 32 9.61 -0.62 9.95
CA LEU A 32 8.65 0.47 10.13
C LEU A 32 7.96 0.82 8.80
N VAL A 33 8.72 0.86 7.71
CA VAL A 33 8.16 1.07 6.36
C VAL A 33 7.22 -0.07 5.98
N PHE A 34 7.62 -1.32 6.24
CA PHE A 34 6.79 -2.49 5.99
C PHE A 34 5.47 -2.44 6.79
N ASP A 35 5.52 -2.06 8.07
CA ASP A 35 4.32 -1.93 8.89
C ASP A 35 3.39 -0.82 8.37
N ASP A 36 3.95 0.31 7.92
CA ASP A 36 3.18 1.40 7.31
C ASP A 36 2.50 0.98 6.00
N LEU A 37 3.20 0.24 5.13
CA LEU A 37 2.60 -0.32 3.90
C LEU A 37 1.38 -1.19 4.21
N PHE A 38 1.45 -2.06 5.22
CA PHE A 38 0.29 -2.85 5.65
C PHE A 38 -0.83 -1.98 6.22
N ALA A 39 -0.51 -0.95 7.01
CA ALA A 39 -1.50 -0.01 7.53
C ALA A 39 -2.23 0.75 6.40
N ARG A 40 -1.51 1.14 5.34
CA ARG A 40 -2.08 1.74 4.13
C ARG A 40 -2.99 0.76 3.38
N ALA A 41 -2.53 -0.47 3.17
CA ALA A 41 -3.32 -1.51 2.51
C ALA A 41 -4.63 -1.84 3.27
N HIS A 42 -4.63 -1.77 4.61
CA HIS A 42 -5.81 -2.01 5.44
C HIS A 42 -6.97 -1.04 5.11
N GLN A 43 -6.69 0.17 4.62
CA GLN A 43 -7.73 1.13 4.23
C GLN A 43 -8.55 0.64 3.02
N HIS A 44 -8.03 -0.33 2.28
CA HIS A 44 -8.63 -0.89 1.07
C HIS A 44 -9.31 -2.24 1.29
N LEU A 45 -9.52 -2.68 2.53
CA LEU A 45 -10.16 -3.97 2.82
C LEU A 45 -11.55 -4.12 2.17
N ALA A 46 -12.33 -3.04 2.09
CA ALA A 46 -13.64 -3.07 1.42
C ALA A 46 -13.50 -3.33 -0.09
N ALA A 47 -12.56 -2.66 -0.76
CA ALA A 47 -12.26 -2.88 -2.17
C ALA A 47 -11.70 -4.29 -2.41
N ALA A 48 -10.86 -4.77 -1.49
CA ALA A 48 -10.30 -6.11 -1.55
C ALA A 48 -11.36 -7.21 -1.39
N ALA A 49 -12.34 -7.01 -0.50
CA ALA A 49 -13.47 -7.92 -0.36
C ALA A 49 -14.31 -7.99 -1.63
N TYR A 50 -14.48 -6.86 -2.33
CA TYR A 50 -15.21 -6.80 -3.59
C TYR A 50 -14.51 -7.55 -4.73
N ALA A 51 -13.17 -7.51 -4.77
CA ALA A 51 -12.37 -8.13 -5.82
C ALA A 51 -12.57 -9.66 -5.94
N SER A 52 -13.06 -10.34 -4.89
CA SER A 52 -13.67 -11.69 -4.82
C SER A 52 -13.02 -12.89 -5.55
N HIS A 53 -11.89 -12.71 -6.25
CA HIS A 53 -11.23 -13.76 -7.06
C HIS A 53 -9.69 -13.65 -7.18
N ALA A 54 -9.08 -12.56 -6.72
CA ALA A 54 -7.62 -12.41 -6.76
C ALA A 54 -6.97 -13.05 -5.53
N LEU A 55 -5.71 -13.50 -5.68
CA LEU A 55 -4.90 -13.94 -4.55
C LEU A 55 -4.83 -12.79 -3.53
N PRO A 56 -5.27 -12.98 -2.26
CA PRO A 56 -5.44 -11.87 -1.32
C PRO A 56 -4.21 -10.98 -1.17
N LEU A 57 -3.02 -11.60 -1.12
CA LEU A 57 -1.75 -10.88 -1.08
C LEU A 57 -1.56 -9.94 -2.29
N GLU A 58 -1.91 -10.37 -3.50
CA GLU A 58 -1.77 -9.54 -4.71
C GLU A 58 -2.65 -8.30 -4.64
N VAL A 59 -3.86 -8.43 -4.08
CA VAL A 59 -4.76 -7.29 -3.88
C VAL A 59 -4.19 -6.32 -2.85
N PHE A 60 -3.61 -6.83 -1.75
CA PHE A 60 -2.97 -5.97 -0.76
C PHE A 60 -1.72 -5.28 -1.33
N LEU A 61 -0.92 -5.97 -2.14
CA LEU A 61 0.22 -5.38 -2.84
C LEU A 61 -0.24 -4.29 -3.82
N LEU A 62 -1.32 -4.51 -4.56
CA LEU A 62 -1.91 -3.50 -5.44
C LEU A 62 -2.41 -2.28 -4.66
N ALA A 63 -3.03 -2.49 -3.50
CA ALA A 63 -3.45 -1.41 -2.61
C ALA A 63 -2.25 -0.61 -2.07
N MET A 64 -1.15 -1.27 -1.70
CA MET A 64 0.10 -0.60 -1.31
C MET A 64 0.63 0.25 -2.46
N LEU A 65 0.74 -0.32 -3.67
CA LEU A 65 1.20 0.40 -4.86
C LEU A 65 0.31 1.60 -5.20
N LEU A 66 -1.00 1.48 -5.00
CA LEU A 66 -1.95 2.58 -5.21
C LEU A 66 -1.67 3.75 -4.26
N GLU A 67 -1.48 3.47 -2.97
CA GLU A 67 -1.16 4.51 -1.97
C GLU A 67 0.21 5.15 -2.23
N GLU A 68 1.22 4.35 -2.60
CA GLU A 68 2.53 4.89 -2.97
C GLU A 68 2.46 5.76 -4.23
N HIS A 69 1.66 5.38 -5.24
CA HIS A 69 1.48 6.20 -6.43
C HIS A 69 0.83 7.54 -6.10
N LYS A 70 -0.18 7.55 -5.20
CA LYS A 70 -0.84 8.77 -4.72
C LYS A 70 0.16 9.68 -3.99
N GLU A 71 1.01 9.12 -3.14
CA GLU A 71 2.04 9.89 -2.43
C GLU A 71 3.05 10.50 -3.41
N VAL A 72 3.55 9.72 -4.38
CA VAL A 72 4.46 10.24 -5.42
C VAL A 72 3.81 11.37 -6.22
N GLN A 73 2.54 11.24 -6.61
CA GLN A 73 1.81 12.30 -7.31
C GLN A 73 1.68 13.56 -6.44
N ALA A 74 1.32 13.41 -5.18
CA ALA A 74 1.20 14.53 -4.25
C ALA A 74 2.54 15.25 -4.02
N LEU A 75 3.64 14.49 -3.91
CA LEU A 75 4.98 15.04 -3.80
C LEU A 75 5.41 15.79 -5.06
N ARG A 76 5.13 15.24 -6.26
CA ARG A 76 5.39 15.91 -7.54
C ARG A 76 4.64 17.24 -7.65
N GLN A 77 3.34 17.25 -7.33
CA GLN A 77 2.54 18.48 -7.32
C GLN A 77 3.08 19.54 -6.36
N ARG A 78 3.53 19.12 -5.16
CA ARG A 78 4.18 20.04 -4.21
C ARG A 78 5.49 20.61 -4.78
N LEU A 79 6.32 19.78 -5.40
CA LEU A 79 7.57 20.23 -6.02
C LEU A 79 7.30 21.22 -7.16
N GLU A 80 6.33 20.94 -8.03
CA GLU A 80 5.90 21.84 -9.10
C GLU A 80 5.40 23.18 -8.56
N SER A 81 4.63 23.18 -7.46
CA SER A 81 4.14 24.42 -6.83
C SER A 81 5.24 25.28 -6.21
N LEU A 82 6.40 24.69 -5.89
CA LEU A 82 7.55 25.38 -5.30
C LEU A 82 8.56 25.84 -6.36
N GLN A 83 8.43 25.39 -7.62
CA GLN A 83 9.28 25.87 -8.70
C GLN A 83 8.82 27.27 -9.14
N PRO A 84 9.71 28.28 -9.16
CA PRO A 84 9.38 29.56 -9.77
C PRO A 84 9.05 29.33 -11.25
N PRO A 85 8.09 30.07 -11.84
CA PRO A 85 7.84 30.00 -13.27
C PRO A 85 9.17 30.25 -14.00
N LEU A 86 9.53 29.35 -14.92
CA LEU A 86 10.71 29.52 -15.76
C LEU A 86 10.64 30.93 -16.37
N PRO A 87 11.73 31.73 -16.31
CA PRO A 87 11.76 33.01 -16.99
C PRO A 87 11.43 32.73 -18.46
N GLN A 88 10.30 33.23 -18.92
CA GLN A 88 9.98 33.25 -20.33
C GLN A 88 11.09 34.09 -20.94
N GLY A 89 11.97 33.44 -21.71
CA GLY A 89 12.99 34.16 -22.46
C GLY A 89 12.26 35.10 -23.40
N ASP A 90 12.30 36.39 -23.08
CA ASP A 90 11.89 37.45 -23.99
C ASP A 90 12.85 37.37 -25.20
N GLU A 91 12.34 36.84 -26.33
CA GLU A 91 12.94 37.00 -27.67
C GLU A 91 12.66 38.40 -28.23
#